data_AF-A0A352TAK1-F1
#
_entry.id   AF-A0A352TAK1-F1
#
_cell.length_a   1.000
_cell.length_b   1.000
_cell.length_c   1.000
_cell.angle_alpha   90.00
_cell.angle_beta   90.00
_cell.angle_gamma   90.00
#
_symmetry.space_group_name_H-M   'P 1'
#
loop_
_entity.id
_entity.type
_entity.pdbx_description
1 polymer ?
#
loop_
_entity_poly.entity_id
_entity_poly.type
_entity_poly.pdbx_seq_one_letter_code
_entity_poly.pdbx_strand_id
1 'polypeptide(L)'
;MKKVILTLTTAFAACLLFISCGTTQKINPEANTKLAILSIYGNAALPWYELDKNGNEPSPSQGLLGKALTSMFDMENPEMLTAEDRLNYAEDYLKKAFYENFNIEAADKEAVTGSRKYKMLSEGLFSSMNTAKKADGYKLIEKLGAPTISKIYKETGANTAIILKFAFFKKLTSGTKSHGTAVPYVTMRATVYDEKGKEFHYKTYKAEGSPAKISRKDSGSDELIAAYPETIEKLINQLCVDLM
;
A
#
# COMPACT_ATOMS: atom_id res chain seq x y z
N MET A 1 -1.51 48.83 56.85
CA MET A 1 -1.28 49.66 55.64
C MET A 1 -0.16 49.04 54.83
N LYS A 2 -0.40 48.74 53.54
CA LYS A 2 0.58 48.63 52.43
C LYS A 2 1.74 47.63 52.60
N LYS A 3 2.14 46.79 51.64
CA LYS A 3 1.74 46.56 50.25
C LYS A 3 2.43 45.25 49.85
N VAL A 4 1.73 44.50 49.01
CA VAL A 4 2.22 43.44 48.13
C VAL A 4 3.61 43.72 47.58
N ILE A 5 4.52 42.75 47.66
CA ILE A 5 5.45 42.45 46.56
C ILE A 5 5.40 40.95 46.30
N LEU A 6 4.78 40.68 45.15
CA LEU A 6 4.50 39.42 44.50
C LEU A 6 5.83 38.72 44.15
N THR A 7 6.11 37.55 44.74
CA THR A 7 7.26 36.73 44.38
C THR A 7 6.95 36.04 43.05
N LEU A 8 7.41 36.67 41.96
CA LEU A 8 7.22 36.25 40.58
C LEU A 8 8.32 35.25 40.17
N THR A 9 8.26 34.00 40.65
CA THR A 9 9.21 32.95 40.23
C THR A 9 8.59 31.57 40.43
N THR A 10 7.66 31.17 39.57
CA THR A 10 7.24 29.76 39.40
C THR A 10 6.36 29.62 38.15
N ALA A 11 6.92 29.92 36.98
CA ALA A 11 6.23 29.65 35.70
C ALA A 11 7.23 29.45 34.56
N PHE A 12 8.18 28.52 34.70
CA PHE A 12 9.02 28.09 33.58
C PHE A 12 9.51 26.64 33.76
N ALA A 13 8.58 25.72 34.06
CA ALA A 13 8.88 24.28 34.16
C ALA A 13 7.74 23.40 33.59
N ALA A 14 7.00 23.90 32.60
CA ALA A 14 5.86 23.19 31.99
C ALA A 14 5.94 23.04 30.45
N CYS A 15 7.08 23.39 29.82
CA CYS A 15 7.25 23.27 28.36
C CYS A 15 8.07 22.06 27.89
N LEU A 16 8.37 21.09 28.77
CA LEU A 16 9.18 19.91 28.42
C LEU A 16 8.38 18.61 28.22
N LEU A 17 7.03 18.64 28.20
CA LEU A 17 6.20 17.44 28.09
C LEU A 17 5.55 17.21 26.71
N PHE A 18 5.92 17.97 25.68
CA PHE A 18 5.44 17.73 24.30
C PHE A 18 6.55 17.45 23.31
N ILE A 19 7.70 16.92 23.76
CA ILE A 19 8.51 16.09 22.89
C ILE A 19 7.82 14.72 22.90
N SER A 20 6.76 14.60 22.09
CA SER A 20 6.36 13.30 21.58
C SER A 20 7.55 12.79 20.78
N CYS A 21 8.46 12.12 21.48
CA CYS A 21 9.28 11.10 20.89
C CYS A 21 8.28 10.03 20.45
N GLY A 22 7.72 10.22 19.26
CA GLY A 22 6.89 9.25 18.58
C GLY A 22 7.78 8.06 18.32
N THR A 23 7.90 7.20 19.31
CA THR A 23 8.37 5.84 19.12
C THR A 23 7.44 5.28 18.05
N THR A 24 7.98 5.08 16.84
CA THR A 24 7.30 4.38 15.77
C THR A 24 6.77 3.09 16.39
N GLN A 25 5.45 2.99 16.54
CA GLN A 25 4.85 1.77 17.08
C GLN A 25 5.21 0.65 16.10
N LYS A 26 5.93 -0.33 16.60
CA LYS A 26 6.30 -1.54 15.89
C LYS A 26 5.23 -2.58 16.12
N ILE A 27 5.11 -3.54 15.21
CA ILE A 27 4.27 -4.69 15.50
C ILE A 27 4.94 -5.47 16.63
N ASN A 28 4.20 -5.77 17.69
CA ASN A 28 4.67 -6.68 18.72
C ASN A 28 4.27 -8.12 18.34
N PRO A 29 5.20 -8.98 17.90
CA PRO A 29 4.90 -10.38 17.62
C PRO A 29 4.71 -11.12 18.96
N GLU A 30 3.53 -11.00 19.56
CA GLU A 30 3.11 -11.85 20.66
C GLU A 30 2.59 -13.19 20.11
N ALA A 31 2.54 -14.23 20.96
CA ALA A 31 2.24 -15.61 20.61
C ALA A 31 0.86 -15.85 19.92
N ASN A 32 0.03 -14.82 19.76
CA ASN A 32 -1.30 -14.90 19.14
C ASN A 32 -1.55 -13.78 18.13
N THR A 33 -0.51 -13.09 17.63
CA THR A 33 -0.71 -12.04 16.63
C THR A 33 -1.15 -12.64 15.30
N LYS A 34 -2.31 -12.19 14.81
CA LYS A 34 -2.90 -12.60 13.54
C LYS A 34 -3.20 -11.39 12.67
N LEU A 35 -2.69 -11.42 11.44
CA LEU A 35 -2.81 -10.33 10.47
C LEU A 35 -4.05 -10.47 9.61
N ALA A 36 -5.00 -9.54 9.73
CA ALA A 36 -6.08 -9.38 8.77
C ALA A 36 -5.63 -8.53 7.57
N ILE A 37 -5.52 -9.16 6.39
CA ILE A 37 -5.36 -8.42 5.13
C ILE A 37 -6.75 -7.91 4.73
N LEU A 38 -6.95 -6.60 4.77
CA LEU A 38 -8.26 -5.99 4.50
C LEU A 38 -8.45 -5.68 3.01
N SER A 39 -7.36 -5.31 2.33
CA SER A 39 -7.41 -4.93 0.92
C SER A 39 -6.00 -4.91 0.34
N ILE A 40 -5.86 -5.48 -0.86
CA ILE A 40 -4.67 -5.36 -1.71
C ILE A 40 -5.17 -4.94 -3.09
N TYR A 41 -4.71 -3.79 -3.56
CA TYR A 41 -5.19 -3.23 -4.81
C TYR A 41 -4.21 -2.29 -5.47
N GLY A 42 -4.40 -2.01 -6.74
CA GLY A 42 -3.59 -1.07 -7.50
C GLY A 42 -4.18 -0.74 -8.86
N ASN A 43 -3.43 -0.02 -9.69
CA ASN A 43 -3.84 0.29 -11.06
C ASN A 43 -3.85 -0.94 -11.97
N ALA A 44 -4.83 -0.99 -12.88
CA ALA A 44 -4.97 -2.08 -13.86
C ALA A 44 -3.86 -2.03 -14.94
N ALA A 45 -3.64 -0.86 -15.54
CA ALA A 45 -2.68 -0.66 -16.62
C ALA A 45 -1.25 -0.39 -16.10
N LEU A 46 -0.23 -0.55 -16.95
CA LEU A 46 1.16 -0.17 -16.65
C LEU A 46 1.54 1.14 -17.39
N PRO A 47 1.12 2.32 -16.91
CA PRO A 47 1.50 3.57 -17.55
C PRO A 47 3.01 3.83 -17.46
N TRP A 48 3.53 4.59 -18.43
CA TRP A 48 4.86 5.17 -18.30
C TRP A 48 4.89 6.18 -17.14
N TYR A 49 5.93 6.08 -16.32
CA TYR A 49 6.25 7.06 -15.29
C TYR A 49 6.68 8.36 -15.97
N GLU A 50 5.91 9.41 -15.73
CA GLU A 50 6.16 10.75 -16.26
C GLU A 50 5.85 11.76 -15.15
N LEU A 51 6.77 12.68 -14.91
CA LEU A 51 6.51 13.81 -14.03
C LEU A 51 5.43 14.69 -14.66
N ASP A 52 4.57 15.27 -13.82
CA ASP A 52 3.58 16.23 -14.29
C ASP A 52 4.24 17.54 -14.77
N LYS A 53 3.44 18.47 -15.29
CA LYS A 53 3.93 19.78 -15.77
C LYS A 53 4.62 20.62 -14.69
N ASN A 54 4.39 20.30 -13.43
CA ASN A 54 4.96 20.96 -12.26
C ASN A 54 6.14 20.17 -11.67
N GLY A 55 6.59 19.10 -12.33
CA GLY A 55 7.68 18.25 -11.87
C GLY A 55 7.29 17.27 -10.75
N ASN A 56 6.00 17.15 -10.41
CA ASN A 56 5.56 16.22 -9.38
C ASN A 56 5.54 14.79 -9.92
N GLU A 57 5.86 13.85 -9.05
CA GLU A 57 5.68 12.44 -9.36
C GLU A 57 4.20 12.11 -9.60
N PRO A 58 3.89 11.18 -10.52
CA PRO A 58 2.53 10.73 -10.75
C PRO A 58 1.94 10.17 -9.45
N SER A 59 0.92 10.86 -8.93
CA SER A 59 0.26 10.41 -7.71
C SER A 59 -0.42 9.05 -7.95
N PRO A 60 -0.33 8.10 -6.98
CA PRO A 60 -1.08 6.84 -7.00
C PRO A 60 -2.59 7.02 -7.20
N SER A 61 -3.14 8.20 -6.90
CA SER A 61 -4.56 8.53 -7.10
C SER A 61 -4.85 9.37 -8.35
N GLN A 62 -3.91 10.18 -8.84
CA GLN A 62 -4.16 11.08 -9.99
C GLN A 62 -3.79 10.47 -11.34
N GLY A 63 -2.87 9.50 -11.37
CA GLY A 63 -2.50 8.79 -12.62
C GLY A 63 -3.57 7.84 -13.15
N LEU A 64 -4.48 7.40 -12.27
CA LEU A 64 -5.58 6.48 -12.60
C LEU A 64 -6.64 7.13 -13.51
N LEU A 65 -6.92 8.43 -13.34
CA LEU A 65 -8.07 9.09 -13.99
C LEU A 65 -7.73 9.61 -15.40
N GLY A 66 -6.53 10.15 -15.59
CA GLY A 66 -6.18 10.86 -16.84
C GLY A 66 -5.83 9.96 -18.03
N LYS A 67 -5.25 8.77 -17.80
CA LYS A 67 -4.82 7.84 -18.86
C LYS A 67 -5.74 6.63 -19.06
N ALA A 68 -6.55 6.27 -18.06
CA ALA A 68 -7.47 5.14 -18.18
C ALA A 68 -8.62 5.38 -19.17
N LEU A 69 -9.03 6.64 -19.37
CA LEU A 69 -10.02 7.01 -20.38
C LEU A 69 -9.55 6.74 -21.82
N THR A 70 -8.23 6.68 -22.05
CA THR A 70 -7.65 6.41 -23.37
C THR A 70 -7.27 4.94 -23.58
N SER A 71 -7.01 4.19 -22.50
CA SER A 71 -6.63 2.77 -22.57
C SER A 71 -7.80 1.78 -22.38
N MET A 72 -9.00 2.26 -22.07
CA MET A 72 -10.22 1.44 -21.91
C MET A 72 -10.68 0.71 -23.19
N PHE A 73 -10.06 0.99 -24.35
CA PHE A 73 -10.45 0.40 -25.64
C PHE A 73 -9.68 -0.86 -26.03
N ASP A 74 -8.67 -1.29 -25.27
CA ASP A 74 -7.90 -2.52 -25.54
C ASP A 74 -8.06 -3.56 -24.41
N MET A 75 -9.19 -4.28 -24.42
CA MET A 75 -9.46 -5.37 -23.48
C MET A 75 -8.57 -6.62 -23.70
N GLU A 76 -7.81 -6.68 -24.79
CA GLU A 76 -6.86 -7.76 -25.12
C GLU A 76 -5.41 -7.46 -24.69
N ASN A 77 -5.14 -6.33 -24.03
CA ASN A 77 -3.79 -5.98 -23.60
C ASN A 77 -3.31 -6.93 -22.46
N PRO A 78 -2.21 -7.69 -22.66
CA PRO A 78 -1.65 -8.60 -21.64
C PRO A 78 -1.40 -7.90 -20.29
N GLU A 79 -1.06 -6.60 -20.30
CA GLU A 79 -0.83 -5.83 -19.08
C GLU A 79 -2.07 -5.72 -18.20
N MET A 80 -3.26 -5.68 -18.79
CA MET A 80 -4.55 -5.61 -18.07
C MET A 80 -4.97 -6.99 -17.55
N LEU A 81 -4.59 -8.06 -18.27
CA LEU A 81 -4.88 -9.44 -17.88
C LEU A 81 -4.08 -9.85 -16.65
N THR A 82 -2.79 -9.48 -16.57
CA THR A 82 -1.93 -9.85 -15.43
C THR A 82 -2.04 -8.92 -14.23
N ALA A 83 -2.98 -7.97 -14.23
CA ALA A 83 -3.10 -6.97 -13.16
C ALA A 83 -3.56 -7.60 -11.84
N GLU A 84 -4.50 -8.54 -11.91
CA GLU A 84 -4.93 -9.30 -10.75
C GLU A 84 -3.82 -10.24 -10.26
N ASP A 85 -3.11 -10.91 -11.18
CA ASP A 85 -1.98 -11.79 -10.85
C ASP A 85 -0.89 -11.08 -10.03
N ARG A 86 -0.54 -9.85 -10.41
CA ARG A 86 0.42 -9.02 -9.63
C ARG A 86 -0.05 -8.76 -8.20
N LEU A 87 -1.36 -8.58 -8.02
CA LEU A 87 -1.95 -8.28 -6.71
C LEU A 87 -2.13 -9.54 -5.86
N ASN A 88 -2.49 -10.66 -6.48
CA ASN A 88 -2.52 -11.98 -5.84
C ASN A 88 -1.11 -12.40 -5.41
N TYR A 89 -0.09 -12.16 -6.26
CA TYR A 89 1.31 -12.39 -5.88
C TYR A 89 1.72 -11.55 -4.66
N ALA A 90 1.30 -10.28 -4.62
CA ALA A 90 1.56 -9.41 -3.47
C ALA A 90 0.87 -9.91 -2.19
N GLU A 91 -0.33 -10.48 -2.30
CA GLU A 91 -1.03 -11.14 -1.18
C GLU A 91 -0.22 -12.31 -0.63
N ASP A 92 0.16 -13.24 -1.51
CA ASP A 92 0.88 -14.45 -1.13
C ASP A 92 2.26 -14.13 -0.54
N TYR A 93 2.98 -13.21 -1.17
CA TYR A 93 4.28 -12.79 -0.67
C TYR A 93 4.18 -12.03 0.65
N LEU A 94 3.14 -11.21 0.85
CA LEU A 94 2.91 -10.54 2.14
C LEU A 94 2.69 -11.56 3.26
N LYS A 95 1.83 -12.56 3.04
CA LYS A 95 1.57 -13.63 4.00
C LYS A 95 2.86 -14.36 4.36
N LYS A 96 3.63 -14.77 3.33
CA LYS A 96 4.93 -15.42 3.50
C LYS A 96 5.91 -14.55 4.28
N ALA A 97 6.10 -13.30 3.87
CA ALA A 97 7.04 -12.39 4.50
C ALA A 97 6.68 -12.12 5.96
N PHE A 98 5.39 -11.96 6.30
CA PHE A 98 4.98 -11.74 7.68
C PHE A 98 5.21 -12.97 8.56
N TYR A 99 4.95 -14.16 8.02
CA TYR A 99 5.23 -15.40 8.73
C TYR A 99 6.74 -15.60 8.95
N GLU A 100 7.55 -15.45 7.90
CA GLU A 100 8.99 -15.68 7.96
C GLU A 100 9.73 -14.66 8.83
N ASN A 101 9.34 -13.38 8.80
CA ASN A 101 10.03 -12.31 9.53
C ASN A 101 9.51 -12.09 10.95
N PHE A 102 8.24 -12.42 11.23
CA PHE A 102 7.61 -12.11 12.52
C PHE A 102 6.93 -13.29 13.21
N ASN A 103 6.86 -14.47 12.56
CA ASN A 103 6.01 -15.59 13.00
C ASN A 103 4.54 -15.16 13.17
N ILE A 104 4.07 -14.24 12.32
CA ILE A 104 2.69 -13.75 12.30
C ILE A 104 1.95 -14.46 11.18
N GLU A 105 0.92 -15.22 11.55
CA GLU A 105 0.02 -15.84 10.58
C GLU A 105 -1.00 -14.82 10.07
N ALA A 106 -1.30 -14.88 8.78
CA ALA A 106 -2.44 -14.17 8.23
C ALA A 106 -3.74 -14.86 8.67
N ALA A 107 -4.75 -14.08 9.03
CA ALA A 107 -6.10 -14.58 9.21
C ALA A 107 -6.64 -15.13 7.89
N ASP A 108 -7.49 -16.16 8.01
CA ASP A 108 -8.14 -16.79 6.87
C ASP A 108 -8.91 -15.77 6.02
N LYS A 109 -8.71 -15.83 4.70
CA LYS A 109 -9.22 -14.81 3.76
C LYS A 109 -10.75 -14.85 3.73
N GLU A 110 -11.32 -16.04 3.71
CA GLU A 110 -12.75 -16.29 3.70
C GLU A 110 -13.38 -15.85 5.03
N ALA A 111 -12.72 -16.04 6.16
CA ALA A 111 -13.16 -15.48 7.44
C ALA A 111 -13.19 -13.94 7.41
N VAL A 112 -12.13 -13.28 6.89
CA VAL A 112 -12.05 -11.82 6.83
C VAL A 112 -13.09 -11.23 5.86
N THR A 113 -13.10 -11.70 4.62
CA THR A 113 -13.99 -11.21 3.56
C THR A 113 -15.45 -11.64 3.79
N GLY A 114 -15.64 -12.78 4.45
CA GLY A 114 -16.93 -13.34 4.84
C GLY A 114 -17.56 -12.67 6.06
N SER A 115 -16.76 -11.94 6.86
CA SER A 115 -17.22 -11.24 8.06
C SER A 115 -18.36 -10.25 7.75
N ARG A 116 -19.31 -10.12 8.68
CA ARG A 116 -20.48 -9.27 8.52
C ARG A 116 -20.06 -7.83 8.27
N LYS A 117 -19.04 -7.36 9.00
CA LYS A 117 -18.57 -5.98 8.84
C LYS A 117 -17.86 -5.72 7.54
N TYR A 118 -17.07 -6.66 7.04
CA TYR A 118 -16.46 -6.53 5.72
C TYR A 118 -17.49 -6.49 4.61
N LYS A 119 -18.50 -7.37 4.67
CA LYS A 119 -19.61 -7.41 3.70
C LYS A 119 -20.41 -6.10 3.62
N MET A 120 -20.53 -5.37 4.73
CA MET A 120 -21.22 -4.07 4.77
C MET A 120 -20.40 -2.90 4.22
N LEU A 121 -19.09 -3.06 3.97
CA LEU A 121 -18.26 -1.99 3.42
C LEU A 121 -18.66 -1.68 1.97
N SER A 122 -18.81 -0.40 1.65
CA SER A 122 -18.89 0.06 0.27
C SER A 122 -17.51 0.01 -0.38
N GLU A 123 -17.44 -0.36 -1.66
CA GLU A 123 -16.19 -0.19 -2.42
C GLU A 123 -15.92 1.31 -2.63
N GLY A 124 -14.65 1.71 -2.57
CA GLY A 124 -14.26 3.10 -2.78
C GLY A 124 -14.63 3.61 -4.18
N LEU A 125 -14.71 4.94 -4.33
CA LEU A 125 -15.11 5.63 -5.57
C LEU A 125 -14.35 5.16 -6.83
N PHE A 126 -13.08 4.76 -6.67
CA PHE A 126 -12.24 4.24 -7.77
C PHE A 126 -12.70 2.89 -8.33
N SER A 127 -13.50 2.10 -7.60
CA SER A 127 -14.13 0.87 -8.10
C SER A 127 -15.05 1.14 -9.30
N SER A 128 -15.74 2.29 -9.28
CA SER A 128 -16.72 2.65 -10.31
C SER A 128 -16.09 3.03 -11.65
N MET A 129 -14.78 3.30 -11.69
CA MET A 129 -14.09 3.82 -12.87
C MET A 129 -13.23 2.75 -13.58
N ASN A 130 -13.26 1.48 -13.15
CA ASN A 130 -12.50 0.37 -13.76
C ASN A 130 -10.97 0.58 -13.87
N THR A 131 -10.43 1.59 -13.20
CA THR A 131 -9.01 1.97 -13.28
C THR A 131 -8.16 1.21 -12.27
N ALA A 132 -8.80 0.74 -11.19
CA ALA A 132 -8.18 -0.05 -10.14
C ALA A 132 -8.59 -1.53 -10.24
N LYS A 133 -7.62 -2.41 -10.00
CA LYS A 133 -7.80 -3.84 -9.78
C LYS A 133 -7.47 -4.17 -8.34
N LYS A 134 -8.05 -5.26 -7.84
CA LYS A 134 -7.89 -5.77 -6.48
C LYS A 134 -7.45 -7.22 -6.56
N ALA A 135 -6.71 -7.69 -5.55
CA ALA A 135 -6.51 -9.12 -5.38
C ALA A 135 -7.87 -9.81 -5.21
N ASP A 136 -7.95 -11.07 -5.62
CA ASP A 136 -9.20 -11.84 -5.66
C ASP A 136 -9.94 -11.79 -4.31
N GLY A 137 -11.27 -11.82 -4.32
CA GLY A 137 -12.10 -11.86 -3.11
C GLY A 137 -12.13 -10.60 -2.23
N TYR A 138 -11.24 -9.63 -2.45
CA TYR A 138 -11.22 -8.38 -1.66
C TYR A 138 -12.12 -7.29 -2.22
N LYS A 139 -12.34 -6.23 -1.41
CA LYS A 139 -12.95 -4.96 -1.79
C LYS A 139 -11.89 -3.88 -1.87
N LEU A 140 -12.11 -2.88 -2.72
CA LEU A 140 -11.29 -1.67 -2.80
C LEU A 140 -11.55 -0.77 -1.58
N ILE A 141 -10.74 -0.95 -0.54
CA ILE A 141 -10.82 -0.19 0.73
C ILE A 141 -9.57 0.68 0.87
N GLU A 142 -9.75 1.99 1.02
CA GLU A 142 -8.62 2.91 1.21
C GLU A 142 -8.27 3.13 2.68
N LYS A 143 -9.28 3.20 3.55
CA LYS A 143 -9.12 3.42 4.98
C LYS A 143 -10.37 2.96 5.73
N LEU A 144 -10.18 2.44 6.94
CA LEU A 144 -11.27 2.12 7.87
C LEU A 144 -11.07 2.83 9.20
N GLY A 145 -12.17 3.08 9.90
CA GLY A 145 -12.15 3.56 11.28
C GLY A 145 -11.98 2.42 12.28
N ALA A 146 -11.37 2.73 13.43
CA ALA A 146 -11.15 1.78 14.53
C ALA A 146 -12.38 0.97 14.94
N PRO A 147 -13.61 1.53 15.02
CA PRO A 147 -14.80 0.76 15.38
C PRO A 147 -15.17 -0.34 14.37
N THR A 148 -14.82 -0.15 13.10
CA THR A 148 -15.06 -1.13 12.04
C THR A 148 -14.03 -2.25 12.14
N ILE A 149 -12.76 -1.89 12.27
CA ILE A 149 -11.64 -2.85 12.36
C ILE A 149 -11.77 -3.72 13.60
N SER A 150 -12.07 -3.11 14.76
CA SER A 150 -12.29 -3.84 16.01
C SER A 150 -13.39 -4.90 15.93
N LYS A 151 -14.39 -4.70 15.05
CA LYS A 151 -15.45 -5.70 14.84
C LYS A 151 -15.00 -6.81 13.90
N ILE A 152 -14.24 -6.48 12.86
CA ILE A 152 -13.60 -7.49 12.01
C ILE A 152 -12.71 -8.39 12.88
N TYR A 153 -11.87 -7.82 13.74
CA TYR A 153 -11.03 -8.57 14.70
C TYR A 153 -11.81 -9.56 15.56
N LYS A 154 -12.96 -9.14 16.11
CA LYS A 154 -13.82 -10.02 16.91
C LYS A 154 -14.41 -11.19 16.12
N GLU A 155 -14.64 -10.99 14.82
CA GLU A 155 -15.23 -12.00 13.94
C GLU A 155 -14.17 -12.95 13.35
N THR A 156 -12.91 -12.51 13.23
CA THR A 156 -11.84 -13.26 12.55
C THR A 156 -10.74 -13.78 13.48
N GLY A 157 -10.67 -13.27 14.72
CA GLY A 157 -9.57 -13.54 15.64
C GLY A 157 -8.27 -12.81 15.30
N ALA A 158 -8.28 -11.91 14.31
CA ALA A 158 -7.16 -11.03 14.02
C ALA A 158 -7.01 -9.94 15.09
N ASN A 159 -5.80 -9.44 15.28
CA ASN A 159 -5.50 -8.33 16.19
C ASN A 159 -4.55 -7.30 15.56
N THR A 160 -4.20 -7.45 14.30
CA THR A 160 -3.58 -6.42 13.48
C THR A 160 -4.19 -6.48 12.08
N ALA A 161 -4.19 -5.36 11.36
CA ALA A 161 -4.74 -5.31 10.02
C ALA A 161 -3.87 -4.49 9.09
N ILE A 162 -3.94 -4.82 7.80
CA ILE A 162 -3.20 -4.11 6.76
C ILE A 162 -4.03 -3.85 5.51
N ILE A 163 -3.79 -2.69 4.91
CA ILE A 163 -4.23 -2.31 3.57
C ILE A 163 -2.99 -1.98 2.75
N LEU A 164 -2.87 -2.56 1.55
CA LEU A 164 -1.84 -2.22 0.58
C LEU A 164 -2.46 -1.62 -0.69
N LYS A 165 -1.96 -0.43 -1.07
CA LYS A 165 -2.28 0.22 -2.33
C LYS A 165 -1.03 0.33 -3.20
N PHE A 166 -1.02 -0.34 -4.34
CA PHE A 166 0.05 -0.30 -5.32
C PHE A 166 -0.24 0.71 -6.42
N ALA A 167 0.83 1.32 -6.95
CA ALA A 167 0.82 1.93 -8.27
C ALA A 167 2.04 1.45 -9.06
N PHE A 168 1.78 0.76 -10.17
CA PHE A 168 2.74 0.15 -11.07
C PHE A 168 2.98 1.03 -12.28
N PHE A 169 4.25 1.27 -12.62
CA PHE A 169 4.66 2.08 -13.76
C PHE A 169 5.82 1.43 -14.50
N LYS A 170 5.99 1.81 -15.78
CA LYS A 170 7.22 1.58 -16.55
C LYS A 170 8.06 2.84 -16.50
N LYS A 171 9.31 2.78 -16.04
CA LYS A 171 10.19 3.96 -15.99
C LYS A 171 11.35 3.79 -16.96
N LEU A 172 11.52 4.75 -17.88
CA LEU A 172 12.69 4.78 -18.76
C LEU A 172 13.95 5.10 -17.95
N THR A 173 15.00 4.32 -18.15
CA THR A 173 16.35 4.61 -17.62
C THR A 173 17.26 5.14 -18.72
N SER A 174 17.04 4.75 -19.98
CA SER A 174 17.74 5.30 -21.13
C SER A 174 16.93 5.14 -22.42
N GLY A 175 17.22 5.98 -23.42
CA GLY A 175 16.59 5.92 -24.73
C GLY A 175 15.16 6.49 -24.75
N THR A 176 14.29 5.86 -25.55
CA THR A 176 12.91 6.29 -25.79
C THR A 176 11.94 5.15 -25.50
N LYS A 177 10.64 5.45 -25.34
CA LYS A 177 9.59 4.45 -25.12
C LYS A 177 9.48 3.39 -26.22
N SER A 178 10.04 3.65 -27.39
CA SER A 178 10.04 2.73 -28.53
C SER A 178 11.36 1.97 -28.68
N HIS A 179 12.47 2.49 -28.16
CA HIS A 179 13.80 1.88 -28.22
C HIS A 179 14.63 2.39 -27.04
N GLY A 180 14.89 1.54 -26.06
CA GLY A 180 15.60 1.95 -24.85
C GLY A 180 15.69 0.87 -23.79
N THR A 181 15.97 1.30 -22.58
CA THR A 181 15.94 0.46 -21.38
C THR A 181 14.92 1.04 -20.41
N ALA A 182 14.09 0.17 -19.84
CA ALA A 182 13.13 0.52 -18.81
C ALA A 182 13.28 -0.37 -17.59
N VAL A 183 12.80 0.11 -16.45
CA VAL A 183 12.68 -0.65 -15.21
C VAL A 183 11.21 -0.66 -14.77
N PRO A 184 10.74 -1.73 -14.10
CA PRO A 184 9.53 -1.66 -13.31
C PRO A 184 9.73 -0.60 -12.23
N TYR A 185 8.78 0.31 -12.10
CA TYR A 185 8.76 1.29 -11.02
C TYR A 185 7.46 1.12 -10.26
N VAL A 186 7.55 0.76 -9.00
CA VAL A 186 6.37 0.45 -8.18
C VAL A 186 6.38 1.32 -6.94
N THR A 187 5.22 1.91 -6.65
CA THR A 187 4.96 2.54 -5.37
C THR A 187 3.96 1.68 -4.59
N MET A 188 4.18 1.52 -3.29
CA MET A 188 3.27 0.80 -2.41
C MET A 188 2.98 1.68 -1.20
N ARG A 189 1.71 1.98 -0.96
CA ARG A 189 1.25 2.61 0.27
C ARG A 189 0.72 1.54 1.20
N ALA A 190 1.31 1.45 2.39
CA ALA A 190 0.85 0.59 3.45
C ALA A 190 0.10 1.40 4.51
N THR A 191 -1.05 0.89 4.95
CA THR A 191 -1.77 1.38 6.13
C THR A 191 -1.94 0.22 7.09
N VAL A 192 -1.38 0.33 8.29
CA VAL A 192 -1.38 -0.75 9.30
C VAL A 192 -2.08 -0.28 10.55
N TYR A 193 -2.88 -1.19 11.11
CA TYR A 193 -3.73 -0.96 12.26
C TYR A 193 -3.35 -1.86 13.43
N ASP A 194 -3.35 -1.28 14.62
CA ASP A 194 -3.00 -1.94 15.87
C ASP A 194 -4.18 -2.79 16.40
N GLU A 195 -4.03 -3.35 17.59
CA GLU A 195 -5.03 -4.19 18.26
C GLU A 195 -6.31 -3.45 18.64
N LYS A 196 -6.24 -2.12 18.72
CA LYS A 196 -7.38 -1.23 18.97
C LYS A 196 -8.03 -0.77 17.65
N GLY A 197 -7.49 -1.19 16.51
CA GLY A 197 -7.91 -0.75 15.19
C GLY A 197 -7.49 0.68 14.86
N LYS A 198 -6.56 1.27 15.60
CA LYS A 198 -6.00 2.59 15.32
C LYS A 198 -4.88 2.45 14.29
N GLU A 199 -4.86 3.34 13.31
CA GLU A 199 -3.76 3.46 12.37
C GLU A 199 -2.49 3.88 13.13
N PHE A 200 -1.46 3.06 13.07
CA PHE A 200 -0.16 3.35 13.67
C PHE A 200 0.96 3.45 12.64
N HIS A 201 0.72 2.95 11.42
CA HIS A 201 1.65 3.05 10.31
C HIS A 201 0.93 3.49 9.03
N TYR A 202 1.44 4.55 8.41
CA TYR A 202 0.98 5.03 7.11
C TYR A 202 2.19 5.55 6.34
N LYS A 203 2.69 4.75 5.38
CA LYS A 203 3.91 5.08 4.63
C LYS A 203 3.79 4.65 3.18
N THR A 204 4.43 5.42 2.30
CA THR A 204 4.59 5.07 0.88
C THR A 204 6.03 4.65 0.62
N TYR A 205 6.18 3.46 0.06
CA TYR A 205 7.42 2.83 -0.37
C TYR A 205 7.56 2.95 -1.89
N LYS A 206 8.79 2.96 -2.38
CA LYS A 206 9.11 3.08 -3.79
C LYS A 206 10.29 2.16 -4.12
N ALA A 207 10.21 1.45 -5.23
CA ALA A 207 11.25 0.54 -5.66
C ALA A 207 11.33 0.49 -7.18
N GLU A 208 12.55 0.21 -7.65
CA GLU A 208 12.85 -0.09 -9.05
C GLU A 208 13.24 -1.56 -9.18
N GLY A 209 12.69 -2.21 -10.19
CA GLY A 209 13.04 -3.57 -10.59
C GLY A 209 14.28 -3.59 -11.49
N SER A 210 14.59 -4.78 -11.98
CA SER A 210 15.69 -5.00 -12.91
C SER A 210 15.43 -4.34 -14.27
N PRO A 211 16.47 -3.79 -14.91
CA PRO A 211 16.33 -3.16 -16.22
C PRO A 211 16.06 -4.20 -17.31
N ALA A 212 15.11 -3.91 -18.19
CA ALA A 212 14.78 -4.68 -19.38
C ALA A 212 14.88 -3.80 -20.63
N LYS A 213 15.27 -4.40 -21.76
CA LYS A 213 15.28 -3.69 -23.06
C LYS A 213 13.88 -3.64 -23.61
N ILE A 214 13.52 -2.48 -24.17
CA ILE A 214 12.23 -2.27 -24.85
C ILE A 214 12.45 -1.99 -26.34
N SER A 215 11.59 -2.56 -27.17
CA SER A 215 11.60 -2.38 -28.62
C SER A 215 10.19 -2.10 -29.12
N ARG A 216 10.05 -1.39 -30.25
CA ARG A 216 8.74 -1.07 -30.85
C ARG A 216 7.99 -2.32 -31.31
N LYS A 217 8.70 -3.43 -31.56
CA LYS A 217 8.10 -4.72 -31.96
C LYS A 217 7.55 -5.50 -30.77
N ASP A 218 8.12 -5.28 -29.59
CA ASP A 218 7.73 -5.91 -28.32
C ASP A 218 7.22 -4.84 -27.36
N SER A 219 6.05 -4.29 -27.67
CA SER A 219 5.39 -3.29 -26.82
C SER A 219 5.08 -3.89 -25.44
N GLY A 220 6.07 -3.81 -24.54
CA GLY A 220 6.04 -4.38 -23.18
C GLY A 220 6.71 -5.75 -23.12
N SER A 221 8.01 -5.84 -23.42
CA SER A 221 8.75 -7.12 -23.39
C SER A 221 8.43 -7.90 -22.13
N ASP A 222 8.12 -9.19 -22.28
CA ASP A 222 7.76 -10.09 -21.19
C ASP A 222 8.77 -10.04 -20.03
N GLU A 223 10.03 -9.72 -20.33
CA GLU A 223 11.10 -9.47 -19.35
C GLU A 223 10.76 -8.32 -18.37
N LEU A 224 10.20 -7.21 -18.85
CA LEU A 224 9.80 -6.08 -18.00
C LEU A 224 8.62 -6.47 -17.10
N ILE A 225 7.66 -7.25 -17.63
CA ILE A 225 6.52 -7.73 -16.86
C ILE A 225 6.97 -8.75 -15.81
N ALA A 226 7.89 -9.65 -16.17
CA ALA A 226 8.47 -10.66 -15.30
C ALA A 226 9.31 -10.08 -14.14
N ALA A 227 9.72 -8.81 -14.22
CA ALA A 227 10.46 -8.12 -13.17
C ALA A 227 9.57 -7.41 -12.13
N TYR A 228 8.24 -7.39 -12.28
CA TYR A 228 7.35 -6.83 -11.25
C TYR A 228 7.33 -7.62 -9.93
N PRO A 229 7.30 -8.97 -9.94
CA PRO A 229 7.38 -9.78 -8.71
C PRO A 229 8.52 -9.37 -7.78
N GLU A 230 9.76 -9.32 -8.27
CA GLU A 230 10.91 -8.90 -7.43
C GLU A 230 10.77 -7.47 -6.88
N THR A 231 10.06 -6.58 -7.59
CA THR A 231 9.86 -5.20 -7.15
C THR A 231 8.82 -5.13 -6.04
N ILE A 232 7.77 -5.97 -6.12
CA ILE A 232 6.77 -6.16 -5.06
C ILE A 232 7.46 -6.70 -3.80
N GLU A 233 8.32 -7.69 -3.94
CA GLU A 233 9.07 -8.28 -2.82
C GLU A 233 9.93 -7.25 -2.11
N LYS A 234 10.71 -6.45 -2.85
CA LYS A 234 11.52 -5.36 -2.29
C LYS A 234 10.68 -4.40 -1.45
N LEU A 235 9.49 -4.02 -1.92
CA LEU A 235 8.59 -3.11 -1.19
C LEU A 235 8.01 -3.73 0.07
N ILE A 236 7.56 -4.98 -0.01
CA ILE A 236 7.02 -5.70 1.15
C ILE A 236 8.12 -5.95 2.19
N ASN A 237 9.34 -6.26 1.78
CA ASN A 237 10.47 -6.41 2.69
C ASN A 237 10.84 -5.08 3.36
N GLN A 238 10.82 -3.96 2.64
CA GLN A 238 11.00 -2.63 3.24
C GLN A 238 9.93 -2.32 4.30
N LEU A 239 8.68 -2.68 4.02
CA LEU A 239 7.60 -2.58 5.00
C LEU A 239 7.88 -3.43 6.24
N CYS A 240 8.29 -4.69 6.06
CA CYS A 240 8.63 -5.56 7.18
C CYS A 240 9.75 -4.94 8.03
N VAL A 241 10.80 -4.40 7.40
CA VAL A 241 11.90 -3.73 8.12
C VAL A 241 11.44 -2.52 8.92
N ASP A 242 10.49 -1.73 8.41
CA ASP A 242 9.98 -0.56 9.13
C ASP A 242 9.04 -0.92 10.30
N LEU A 243 8.36 -2.07 10.22
CA LEU A 243 7.45 -2.55 11.25
C LEU A 243 8.18 -3.32 12.37
N MET A 244 9.45 -3.68 12.16
CA MET A 244 10.39 -4.24 13.15
C MET A 244 10.97 -3.17 14.04
#